data_AF-A0A8S2NHK1-F1
#
_entry.id   AF-A0A8S2NHK1-F1
#
_cell.length_a   1.000
_cell.length_b   1.000
_cell.length_c   1.000
_cell.angle_alpha   90.00
_cell.angle_beta   90.00
_cell.angle_gamma   90.00
#
_symmetry.space_group_name_H-M   'P 1'
#
loop_
_entity.id
_entity.type
_entity.pdbx_description
1 polymer ?
#
loop_
_entity_poly.entity_id
_entity_poly.type
_entity_poly.pdbx_seq_one_letter_code
_entity_poly.pdbx_strand_id
1 'polypeptide(L)'
;VFNLPRKSVQHLKSADIHKVLEFWDSIILAHHDLRGTKPTRRERIVCDEQPSFGYMHSGYPVVTHMDVSDPNCDGFLFNCENLEKKGAWGLFHELGHNMQQGWWTFDGTGEVTVNIFTLHAMDKICHLEAWIHPWLQEEISSTKKYIEKGCNFDEWKDKPGVALFIYAQLIREYGWQCYKDVFREYEQTQPNLHSDQEKMDHWIITFSKQVGYNLVPLFKFWGFPISGSTIDNLKSLTVPEISDDFIQMAPERYCI
;
A
#
# COMPACT_ATOMS: atom_id res chain seq x y z
N VAL A 1 -2.24 -16.01 14.28
CA VAL A 1 -2.91 -17.31 14.60
C VAL A 1 -3.39 -17.90 13.29
N PHE A 2 -3.09 -19.17 13.04
CA PHE A 2 -3.44 -19.81 11.77
C PHE A 2 -4.40 -20.98 11.99
N ASN A 3 -5.44 -21.06 11.17
CA ASN A 3 -6.30 -22.25 11.06
C ASN A 3 -6.01 -22.91 9.71
N LEU A 4 -5.39 -24.09 9.74
CA LEU A 4 -5.05 -24.88 8.57
C LEU A 4 -5.04 -26.38 8.90
N PRO A 5 -5.10 -27.28 7.90
CA PRO A 5 -5.08 -28.72 8.13
C PRO A 5 -3.84 -29.18 8.89
N ARG A 6 -4.01 -30.13 9.83
CA ARG A 6 -2.87 -30.74 10.56
C ARG A 6 -1.79 -31.27 9.62
N LYS A 7 -2.17 -31.88 8.50
CA LYS A 7 -1.25 -32.46 7.50
C LYS A 7 -0.24 -31.44 6.96
N SER A 8 -0.61 -30.15 6.94
CA SER A 8 0.23 -29.07 6.45
C SER A 8 1.44 -28.80 7.35
N VAL A 9 1.32 -29.02 8.65
CA VAL A 9 2.37 -28.62 9.63
C VAL A 9 2.92 -29.77 10.45
N GLN A 10 2.29 -30.96 10.42
CA GLN A 10 2.68 -32.09 11.28
C GLN A 10 4.11 -32.60 11.07
N HIS A 11 4.73 -32.29 9.93
CA HIS A 11 6.10 -32.68 9.59
C HIS A 11 7.14 -31.60 9.92
N LEU A 12 6.70 -30.37 10.21
CA LEU A 12 7.59 -29.26 10.55
C LEU A 12 8.12 -29.42 11.97
N LYS A 13 9.38 -29.01 12.20
CA LYS A 13 9.93 -28.98 13.55
C LYS A 13 9.34 -27.78 14.28
N SER A 14 9.24 -27.90 15.61
CA SER A 14 8.79 -26.81 16.46
C SER A 14 9.58 -25.52 16.22
N ALA A 15 10.90 -25.60 16.07
CA ALA A 15 11.75 -24.43 15.80
C ALA A 15 11.38 -23.73 14.48
N ASP A 16 11.09 -24.48 13.42
CA ASP A 16 10.71 -23.93 12.11
C ASP A 16 9.34 -23.24 12.18
N ILE A 17 8.39 -23.83 12.93
CA ILE A 17 7.08 -23.24 13.20
C ILE A 17 7.23 -21.91 13.96
N HIS A 18 8.07 -21.85 15.01
CA HIS A 18 8.28 -20.61 15.75
C HIS A 18 8.90 -19.53 14.86
N LYS A 19 9.92 -19.87 14.06
CA LYS A 19 10.57 -18.93 13.14
C LYS A 19 9.55 -18.28 12.18
N VAL A 20 8.69 -19.08 11.55
CA VAL A 20 7.72 -18.53 10.61
C VAL A 20 6.61 -17.73 11.30
N LEU A 21 6.22 -18.10 12.52
CA LEU A 21 5.28 -17.29 13.32
C LEU A 21 5.88 -15.93 13.69
N GLU A 22 7.17 -15.87 14.07
CA GLU A 22 7.89 -14.62 14.33
C GLU A 22 7.98 -13.72 13.09
N PHE A 23 8.16 -14.33 11.91
CA PHE A 23 8.09 -13.62 10.64
C PHE A 23 6.70 -12.98 10.44
N TRP A 24 5.62 -13.75 10.61
CA TRP A 24 4.26 -13.22 10.47
C TRP A 24 3.92 -12.14 11.51
N ASP A 25 4.40 -12.29 12.74
CA ASP A 25 4.27 -11.24 13.77
C ASP A 25 4.99 -9.96 13.34
N SER A 26 6.16 -10.08 12.69
CA SER A 26 6.90 -8.92 12.15
C SER A 26 6.14 -8.20 11.03
N ILE A 27 5.42 -8.94 10.17
CA ILE A 27 4.54 -8.36 9.14
C ILE A 27 3.40 -7.56 9.78
N ILE A 28 2.72 -8.12 10.78
CA ILE A 28 1.62 -7.44 11.49
C ILE A 28 2.15 -6.17 12.16
N LEU A 29 3.31 -6.25 12.82
CA LEU A 29 3.94 -5.11 13.45
C LEU A 29 4.33 -4.03 12.44
N ALA A 30 4.84 -4.39 11.26
CA ALA A 30 5.19 -3.43 10.20
C ALA A 30 3.96 -2.66 9.69
N HIS A 31 2.80 -3.32 9.56
CA HIS A 31 1.55 -2.66 9.17
C HIS A 31 1.10 -1.64 10.23
N HIS A 32 1.11 -2.04 11.50
CA HIS A 32 0.74 -1.16 12.61
C HIS A 32 1.73 0.00 12.81
N ASP A 33 3.03 -0.25 12.65
CA ASP A 33 4.08 0.78 12.72
C ASP A 33 3.91 1.84 11.63
N LEU A 34 3.58 1.43 10.40
CA LEU A 34 3.26 2.39 9.33
C LEU A 34 2.02 3.21 9.67
N ARG A 35 0.94 2.56 10.10
CA ARG A 35 -0.31 3.24 10.46
C ARG A 35 -0.15 4.17 11.67
N GLY A 36 0.81 3.91 12.55
CA GLY A 36 0.94 4.59 13.84
C GLY A 36 0.04 4.03 14.93
N THR A 37 -0.32 2.75 14.85
CA THR A 37 -1.18 2.04 15.82
C THR A 37 -0.42 0.88 16.49
N LYS A 38 -1.10 0.14 17.38
CA LYS A 38 -0.56 -1.07 18.00
C LYS A 38 -1.54 -2.23 17.84
N PRO A 39 -1.06 -3.47 17.68
CA PRO A 39 -1.94 -4.63 17.70
C PRO A 39 -2.67 -4.71 19.05
N THR A 40 -4.00 -4.80 19.02
CA THR A 40 -4.85 -4.93 20.23
C THR A 40 -5.27 -6.38 20.48
N ARG A 41 -5.05 -7.26 19.51
CA ARG A 41 -5.37 -8.69 19.55
C ARG A 41 -4.43 -9.46 18.63
N ARG A 42 -4.42 -10.78 18.77
CA ARG A 42 -3.74 -11.66 17.80
C ARG A 42 -4.51 -11.71 16.49
N GLU A 43 -3.82 -11.51 15.38
CA GLU A 43 -4.39 -11.61 14.04
C GLU A 43 -4.71 -13.07 13.66
N ARG A 44 -5.71 -13.28 12.81
CA ARG A 44 -6.19 -14.62 12.42
C ARG A 44 -6.20 -14.78 10.91
N ILE A 45 -5.48 -15.79 10.42
CA ILE A 45 -5.49 -16.19 9.01
C ILE A 45 -6.08 -17.60 8.92
N VAL A 46 -7.05 -17.79 8.03
CA VAL A 46 -7.77 -19.05 7.83
C VAL A 46 -7.63 -19.49 6.38
N CYS A 47 -7.22 -20.73 6.17
CA CYS A 47 -7.30 -21.39 4.87
C CYS A 47 -8.68 -22.06 4.73
N ASP A 48 -9.42 -21.73 3.69
CA ASP A 48 -10.77 -22.26 3.43
C ASP A 48 -10.91 -22.72 1.97
N GLU A 49 -11.67 -23.79 1.75
CA GLU A 49 -11.94 -24.35 0.42
C GLU A 49 -12.94 -23.45 -0.33
N GLN A 50 -13.80 -22.75 0.40
CA GLN A 50 -14.83 -21.87 -0.16
C GLN A 50 -14.81 -20.51 0.54
N PRO A 51 -13.80 -19.66 0.26
CA PRO A 51 -13.79 -18.29 0.74
C PRO A 51 -15.10 -17.57 0.38
N SER A 52 -15.57 -16.71 1.29
CA SER A 52 -16.87 -16.03 1.09
C SER A 52 -16.85 -15.01 -0.05
N PHE A 53 -15.66 -14.51 -0.40
CA PHE A 53 -15.43 -13.54 -1.46
C PHE A 53 -14.03 -13.72 -2.05
N GLY A 54 -13.95 -13.74 -3.38
CA GLY A 54 -12.68 -13.83 -4.11
C GLY A 54 -11.83 -15.06 -3.77
N TYR A 55 -10.55 -14.98 -4.10
CA TYR A 55 -9.56 -15.98 -3.68
C TYR A 55 -9.13 -15.78 -2.21
N MET A 56 -9.15 -14.53 -1.75
CA MET A 56 -8.84 -14.12 -0.39
C MET A 56 -9.66 -12.88 -0.03
N HIS A 57 -9.87 -12.65 1.26
CA HIS A 57 -10.49 -11.43 1.76
C HIS A 57 -10.01 -11.05 3.16
N SER A 58 -10.02 -9.76 3.42
CA SER A 58 -9.66 -9.13 4.69
C SER A 58 -10.76 -9.29 5.74
N GLY A 59 -10.48 -8.80 6.95
CA GLY A 59 -11.36 -8.92 8.11
C GLY A 59 -10.69 -9.61 9.28
N TYR A 60 -11.52 -10.16 10.18
CA TYR A 60 -11.07 -10.93 11.33
C TYR A 60 -11.95 -12.19 11.47
N PRO A 61 -11.57 -13.29 10.79
CA PRO A 61 -10.25 -13.56 10.21
C PRO A 61 -10.01 -12.95 8.81
N VAL A 62 -8.74 -12.82 8.43
CA VAL A 62 -8.32 -12.86 7.02
C VAL A 62 -8.51 -14.28 6.51
N VAL A 63 -9.14 -14.45 5.35
CA VAL A 63 -9.41 -15.75 4.74
C VAL A 63 -8.65 -15.83 3.42
N THR A 64 -8.07 -16.99 3.14
CA THR A 64 -7.39 -17.32 1.89
C THR A 64 -7.72 -18.74 1.46
N HIS A 65 -7.49 -19.07 0.20
CA HIS A 65 -7.81 -20.39 -0.35
C HIS A 65 -6.88 -21.50 0.19
N MET A 66 -7.29 -22.76 0.08
CA MET A 66 -6.62 -23.92 0.70
C MET A 66 -5.26 -24.29 0.11
N ASP A 67 -4.93 -23.86 -1.09
CA ASP A 67 -3.68 -24.19 -1.79
C ASP A 67 -2.44 -23.62 -1.10
N VAL A 68 -2.53 -22.45 -0.45
CA VAL A 68 -1.42 -21.92 0.37
C VAL A 68 -1.21 -22.69 1.68
N SER A 69 -2.06 -23.66 2.00
CA SER A 69 -1.85 -24.60 3.11
C SER A 69 -1.09 -25.87 2.69
N ASP A 70 -0.81 -26.09 1.40
CA ASP A 70 -0.04 -27.25 0.92
C ASP A 70 1.47 -27.02 1.09
N PRO A 71 2.21 -27.86 1.83
CA PRO A 71 3.65 -27.75 1.98
C PRO A 71 4.47 -27.82 0.68
N ASN A 72 3.87 -28.34 -0.40
CA ASN A 72 4.51 -28.42 -1.71
C ASN A 72 4.25 -27.20 -2.60
N CYS A 73 3.39 -26.27 -2.15
CA CYS A 73 3.11 -25.04 -2.87
C CYS A 73 4.20 -24.00 -2.60
N ASP A 74 4.62 -23.28 -3.64
CA ASP A 74 5.57 -22.16 -3.53
C ASP A 74 5.06 -21.07 -2.56
N GLY A 75 3.75 -20.88 -2.51
CA GLY A 75 3.05 -19.93 -1.63
C GLY A 75 2.70 -20.48 -0.25
N PHE A 76 3.29 -21.60 0.18
CA PHE A 76 2.98 -22.21 1.47
C PHE A 76 3.20 -21.25 2.65
N LEU A 77 2.18 -21.05 3.48
CA LEU A 77 2.18 -20.08 4.59
C LEU A 77 3.25 -20.32 5.66
N PHE A 78 3.79 -21.53 5.74
CA PHE A 78 4.84 -21.90 6.71
C PHE A 78 6.19 -22.14 6.03
N ASN A 79 6.38 -21.72 4.77
CA ASN A 79 7.68 -21.68 4.10
C ASN A 79 8.39 -20.34 4.38
N CYS A 80 9.06 -20.26 5.53
CA CYS A 80 9.74 -19.05 5.99
C CYS A 80 10.77 -18.51 4.98
N GLU A 81 11.50 -19.39 4.29
CA GLU A 81 12.52 -18.98 3.32
C GLU A 81 11.89 -18.28 2.11
N ASN A 82 10.80 -18.83 1.57
CA ASN A 82 10.07 -18.18 0.48
C ASN A 82 9.43 -16.87 0.94
N LEU A 83 8.88 -16.84 2.14
CA LEU A 83 8.28 -15.63 2.70
C LEU A 83 9.31 -14.51 2.89
N GLU A 84 10.50 -14.81 3.42
CA GLU A 84 11.59 -13.84 3.59
C GLU A 84 12.09 -13.30 2.24
N LYS A 85 12.16 -14.15 1.21
CA LYS A 85 12.74 -13.80 -0.11
C LYS A 85 11.76 -13.16 -1.09
N LYS A 86 10.51 -13.63 -1.10
CA LYS A 86 9.48 -13.28 -2.09
C LYS A 86 8.31 -12.53 -1.48
N GLY A 87 8.12 -12.61 -0.16
CA GLY A 87 6.94 -12.13 0.53
C GLY A 87 5.67 -12.92 0.16
N ALA A 88 4.53 -12.44 0.65
CA ALA A 88 3.21 -12.97 0.31
C ALA A 88 2.26 -11.81 -0.02
N TRP A 89 2.41 -11.23 -1.23
CA TRP A 89 1.72 -10.00 -1.65
C TRP A 89 0.24 -9.98 -1.31
N GLY A 90 -0.49 -11.02 -1.72
CA GLY A 90 -1.93 -11.10 -1.46
C GLY A 90 -2.28 -11.07 0.04
N LEU A 91 -1.59 -11.84 0.88
CA LEU A 91 -1.89 -11.83 2.31
C LEU A 91 -1.47 -10.54 3.01
N PHE A 92 -0.37 -9.93 2.58
CA PHE A 92 0.02 -8.61 3.11
C PHE A 92 -0.99 -7.55 2.67
N HIS A 93 -1.53 -7.67 1.45
CA HIS A 93 -2.63 -6.85 0.95
C HIS A 93 -3.91 -7.01 1.80
N GLU A 94 -4.35 -8.23 2.12
CA GLU A 94 -5.52 -8.39 3.00
C GLU A 94 -5.30 -7.85 4.42
N LEU A 95 -4.07 -7.94 4.95
CA LEU A 95 -3.70 -7.29 6.20
C LEU A 95 -3.68 -5.76 6.09
N GLY A 96 -3.29 -5.24 4.93
CA GLY A 96 -3.33 -3.82 4.59
C GLY A 96 -4.73 -3.25 4.56
N HIS A 97 -5.73 -4.01 4.07
CA HIS A 97 -7.13 -3.58 4.10
C HIS A 97 -7.60 -3.30 5.53
N ASN A 98 -7.18 -4.13 6.49
CA ASN A 98 -7.47 -3.91 7.92
C ASN A 98 -6.82 -2.62 8.49
N MET A 99 -5.89 -2.00 7.77
CA MET A 99 -5.25 -0.74 8.17
C MET A 99 -5.88 0.50 7.54
N GLN A 100 -6.65 0.36 6.45
CA GLN A 100 -7.24 1.50 5.75
C GLN A 100 -8.21 2.29 6.63
N GLN A 101 -8.34 3.59 6.35
CA GLN A 101 -9.30 4.48 6.99
C GLN A 101 -9.98 5.38 5.96
N GLY A 102 -11.25 5.69 6.19
CA GLY A 102 -12.09 6.40 5.22
C GLY A 102 -11.65 7.84 4.93
N TRP A 103 -10.84 8.47 5.78
CA TRP A 103 -10.38 9.84 5.59
C TRP A 103 -9.18 9.98 4.62
N TRP A 104 -8.45 8.90 4.31
CA TRP A 104 -7.43 8.90 3.25
C TRP A 104 -7.75 7.93 2.10
N THR A 105 -8.70 7.01 2.29
CA THR A 105 -9.20 6.12 1.23
C THR A 105 -10.47 6.72 0.62
N PHE A 106 -10.33 7.29 -0.57
CA PHE A 106 -11.42 7.86 -1.37
C PHE A 106 -11.87 6.89 -2.48
N ASP A 107 -13.00 7.17 -3.14
CA ASP A 107 -13.53 6.34 -4.21
C ASP A 107 -12.46 5.96 -5.26
N GLY A 108 -12.49 4.69 -5.70
CA GLY A 108 -11.48 4.12 -6.61
C GLY A 108 -10.13 3.75 -5.96
N THR A 109 -9.90 4.02 -4.68
CA THR A 109 -8.59 3.75 -4.03
C THR A 109 -8.58 2.67 -2.95
N GLY A 110 -9.69 1.93 -2.82
CA GLY A 110 -9.78 0.76 -1.93
C GLY A 110 -8.67 -0.26 -2.20
N GLU A 111 -8.45 -0.59 -3.47
CA GLU A 111 -7.40 -1.52 -3.93
C GLU A 111 -6.02 -0.86 -4.14
N VAL A 112 -5.91 0.43 -3.82
CA VAL A 112 -4.68 1.21 -4.04
C VAL A 112 -4.01 1.53 -2.70
N THR A 113 -4.74 2.20 -1.81
CA THR A 113 -4.19 2.64 -0.51
C THR A 113 -3.83 1.48 0.41
N VAL A 114 -4.48 0.32 0.24
CA VAL A 114 -4.09 -0.95 0.86
C VAL A 114 -2.64 -1.32 0.53
N ASN A 115 -2.21 -1.11 -0.73
CA ASN A 115 -0.90 -1.52 -1.20
C ASN A 115 0.24 -0.62 -0.69
N ILE A 116 -0.07 0.53 -0.07
CA ILE A 116 0.93 1.31 0.68
C ILE A 116 1.47 0.47 1.85
N PHE A 117 0.58 -0.23 2.56
CA PHE A 117 0.96 -1.13 3.65
C PHE A 117 1.64 -2.40 3.15
N THR A 118 1.16 -2.96 2.04
CA THR A 118 1.79 -4.11 1.38
C THR A 118 3.23 -3.81 0.98
N LEU A 119 3.46 -2.69 0.27
CA LEU A 119 4.80 -2.25 -0.11
C LEU A 119 5.69 -2.00 1.12
N HIS A 120 5.15 -1.44 2.20
CA HIS A 120 5.92 -1.22 3.43
C HIS A 120 6.40 -2.52 4.06
N ALA A 121 5.52 -3.52 4.17
CA ALA A 121 5.89 -4.81 4.72
C ALA A 121 6.89 -5.56 3.80
N MET A 122 6.70 -5.47 2.47
CA MET A 122 7.64 -6.02 1.49
C MET A 122 9.03 -5.37 1.62
N ASP A 123 9.10 -4.06 1.73
CA ASP A 123 10.36 -3.31 1.87
C ASP A 123 11.03 -3.61 3.22
N LYS A 124 10.31 -3.48 4.33
CA LYS A 124 10.92 -3.52 5.66
C LYS A 124 11.21 -4.91 6.18
N ILE A 125 10.41 -5.90 5.80
CA ILE A 125 10.54 -7.27 6.32
C ILE A 125 11.14 -8.21 5.28
N CYS A 126 10.80 -8.04 4.00
CA CYS A 126 11.31 -8.90 2.92
C CYS A 126 12.47 -8.26 2.15
N HIS A 127 12.86 -7.02 2.48
CA HIS A 127 13.93 -6.28 1.81
C HIS A 127 13.70 -6.08 0.31
N LEU A 128 12.43 -6.05 -0.11
CA LEU A 128 12.00 -5.78 -1.48
C LEU A 128 11.58 -4.31 -1.60
N GLU A 129 12.51 -3.47 -2.07
CA GLU A 129 12.31 -2.03 -2.18
C GLU A 129 11.05 -1.69 -2.99
N ALA A 130 10.24 -0.74 -2.47
CA ALA A 130 8.92 -0.45 -3.00
C ALA A 130 8.92 0.00 -4.47
N TRP A 131 9.83 0.89 -4.86
CA TRP A 131 9.85 1.48 -6.21
C TRP A 131 10.18 0.44 -7.29
N ILE A 132 11.09 -0.49 -7.00
CA ILE A 132 11.53 -1.54 -7.91
C ILE A 132 10.87 -2.89 -7.63
N HIS A 133 9.83 -2.92 -6.79
CA HIS A 133 9.14 -4.14 -6.42
C HIS A 133 8.56 -4.84 -7.67
N PRO A 134 8.78 -6.15 -7.89
CA PRO A 134 8.38 -6.84 -9.11
C PRO A 134 6.92 -6.62 -9.52
N TRP A 135 5.98 -6.72 -8.57
CA TRP A 135 4.56 -6.47 -8.82
C TRP A 135 4.28 -5.06 -9.35
N LEU A 136 4.95 -4.03 -8.82
CA LEU A 136 4.80 -2.66 -9.31
C LEU A 136 5.45 -2.50 -10.69
N GLN A 137 6.58 -3.18 -10.93
CA GLN A 137 7.29 -3.13 -12.21
C GLN A 137 6.49 -3.75 -13.36
N GLU A 138 5.65 -4.75 -13.09
CA GLU A 138 4.72 -5.32 -14.07
C GLU A 138 3.73 -4.28 -14.63
N GLU A 139 3.40 -3.25 -13.83
CA GLU A 139 2.44 -2.21 -14.18
C GLU A 139 3.05 -1.05 -14.99
N ILE A 140 4.38 -0.99 -15.16
CA ILE A 140 5.05 0.10 -15.89
C ILE A 140 4.47 0.30 -17.30
N SER A 141 4.24 -0.79 -18.03
CA SER A 141 3.72 -0.70 -19.40
C SER A 141 2.32 -0.09 -19.46
N SER A 142 1.47 -0.40 -18.48
CA SER A 142 0.13 0.18 -18.34
C SER A 142 0.21 1.65 -17.95
N THR A 143 1.12 2.00 -17.04
CA THR A 143 1.36 3.36 -16.55
C THR A 143 1.90 4.28 -17.65
N LYS A 144 2.85 3.81 -18.47
CA LYS A 144 3.36 4.56 -19.62
C LYS A 144 2.24 4.91 -20.61
N LYS A 145 1.39 3.93 -20.94
CA LYS A 145 0.20 4.15 -21.80
C LYS A 145 -0.80 5.11 -21.17
N TYR A 146 -0.97 5.10 -19.85
CA TYR A 146 -1.83 6.04 -19.14
C TYR A 146 -1.33 7.48 -19.26
N ILE A 147 -0.01 7.68 -19.13
CA ILE A 147 0.63 9.00 -19.28
C ILE A 147 0.49 9.51 -20.71
N GLU A 148 0.79 8.68 -21.71
CA GLU A 148 0.64 8.99 -23.14
C GLU A 148 -0.80 9.38 -23.54
N LYS A 149 -1.79 8.84 -22.82
CA LYS A 149 -3.22 9.15 -23.03
C LYS A 149 -3.70 10.41 -22.30
N GLY A 150 -2.84 11.12 -21.58
CA GLY A 150 -3.19 12.37 -20.90
C GLY A 150 -3.65 12.21 -19.45
N CYS A 151 -3.35 11.10 -18.77
CA CYS A 151 -3.68 10.81 -17.37
C CYS A 151 -5.11 11.23 -16.97
N ASN A 152 -6.13 10.61 -17.58
CA ASN A 152 -7.52 10.82 -17.18
C ASN A 152 -7.79 10.23 -15.79
N PHE A 153 -8.30 11.02 -14.86
CA PHE A 153 -8.48 10.59 -13.46
C PHE A 153 -9.46 9.43 -13.28
N ASP A 154 -10.52 9.32 -14.09
CA ASP A 154 -11.44 8.19 -13.98
C ASP A 154 -10.76 6.89 -14.42
N GLU A 155 -9.95 6.92 -15.48
CA GLU A 155 -9.11 5.78 -15.86
C GLU A 155 -8.06 5.42 -14.79
N TRP A 156 -7.58 6.40 -14.02
CA TRP A 156 -6.66 6.19 -12.92
C TRP A 156 -7.32 5.40 -11.79
N LYS A 157 -8.53 5.80 -11.40
CA LYS A 157 -9.33 5.13 -10.36
C LYS A 157 -9.64 3.67 -10.71
N ASP A 158 -9.81 3.37 -11.99
CA ASP A 158 -10.12 2.01 -12.46
C ASP A 158 -8.89 1.10 -12.58
N LYS A 159 -7.66 1.61 -12.38
CA LYS A 159 -6.41 0.87 -12.59
C LYS A 159 -5.52 0.93 -11.34
N PRO A 160 -5.72 0.04 -10.37
CA PRO A 160 -4.98 0.10 -9.10
C PRO A 160 -3.46 0.06 -9.24
N GLY A 161 -2.94 -0.71 -10.21
CA GLY A 161 -1.52 -0.78 -10.52
C GLY A 161 -0.93 0.55 -11.00
N VAL A 162 -1.64 1.24 -11.90
CA VAL A 162 -1.28 2.60 -12.35
C VAL A 162 -1.40 3.58 -11.19
N ALA A 163 -2.48 3.48 -10.42
CA ALA A 163 -2.75 4.37 -9.30
C ALA A 163 -1.71 4.27 -8.18
N LEU A 164 -1.14 3.08 -7.96
CA LEU A 164 -0.14 2.86 -6.92
C LEU A 164 1.17 3.64 -7.17
N PHE A 165 1.49 3.99 -8.42
CA PHE A 165 2.76 4.63 -8.75
C PHE A 165 2.97 5.98 -8.08
N ILE A 166 1.95 6.83 -7.95
CA ILE A 166 2.13 8.11 -7.24
C ILE A 166 2.50 7.88 -5.77
N TYR A 167 1.92 6.86 -5.14
CA TYR A 167 2.23 6.52 -3.75
C TYR A 167 3.64 5.95 -3.63
N ALA A 168 4.05 5.07 -4.55
CA ALA A 168 5.41 4.54 -4.64
C ALA A 168 6.45 5.63 -4.92
N GLN A 169 6.10 6.63 -5.74
CA GLN A 169 6.94 7.78 -6.04
C GLN A 169 7.16 8.64 -4.80
N LEU A 170 6.11 8.89 -4.01
CA LEU A 170 6.25 9.58 -2.72
C LEU A 170 7.16 8.80 -1.75
N ILE A 171 7.11 7.46 -1.75
CA ILE A 171 8.02 6.61 -0.95
C ILE A 171 9.46 6.77 -1.44
N ARG A 172 9.68 6.73 -2.75
CA ARG A 172 11.01 6.88 -3.36
C ARG A 172 11.63 8.25 -3.03
N GLU A 173 10.86 9.33 -3.15
CA GLU A 173 11.37 10.69 -3.00
C GLU A 173 11.54 11.12 -1.54
N TYR A 174 10.64 10.67 -0.64
CA TYR A 174 10.59 11.16 0.75
C TYR A 174 10.75 10.08 1.83
N GLY A 175 10.81 8.81 1.42
CA GLY A 175 10.99 7.68 2.33
C GLY A 175 9.76 7.36 3.18
N TRP A 176 9.82 6.22 3.85
CA TRP A 176 8.74 5.72 4.70
C TRP A 176 8.46 6.56 5.95
N GLN A 177 9.45 7.32 6.43
CA GLN A 177 9.26 8.16 7.62
C GLN A 177 8.19 9.23 7.37
N CYS A 178 8.15 9.82 6.18
CA CYS A 178 7.10 10.77 5.82
C CYS A 178 5.70 10.14 5.86
N TYR A 179 5.54 8.92 5.34
CA TYR A 179 4.26 8.21 5.43
C TYR A 179 3.83 7.94 6.86
N LYS A 180 4.77 7.55 7.73
CA LYS A 180 4.49 7.36 9.16
C LYS A 180 4.00 8.66 9.79
N ASP A 181 4.65 9.79 9.48
CA ASP A 181 4.28 11.09 10.05
C ASP A 181 2.91 11.57 9.53
N VAL A 182 2.62 11.37 8.24
CA VAL A 182 1.30 11.62 7.65
C VAL A 182 0.22 10.77 8.34
N PHE A 183 0.39 9.45 8.43
CA PHE A 183 -0.63 8.59 9.04
C PHE A 183 -0.81 8.86 10.54
N ARG A 184 0.25 9.19 11.26
CA ARG A 184 0.16 9.64 12.66
C ARG A 184 -0.64 10.94 12.79
N GLU A 185 -0.46 11.90 11.89
CA GLU A 185 -1.26 13.13 11.88
C GLU A 185 -2.74 12.81 11.65
N TYR A 186 -3.08 11.91 10.73
CA TYR A 186 -4.46 11.46 10.53
C TYR A 186 -5.04 10.76 11.76
N GLU A 187 -4.29 9.86 12.41
CA GLU A 187 -4.76 9.17 13.63
C GLU A 187 -4.96 10.15 14.81
N GLN A 188 -4.15 11.21 14.88
CA GLN A 188 -4.27 12.25 15.91
C GLN A 188 -5.41 13.23 15.64
N THR A 189 -5.56 13.67 14.39
CA THR A 189 -6.51 14.73 14.02
C THR A 189 -7.90 14.21 13.68
N GLN A 190 -7.98 12.98 13.15
CA GLN A 190 -9.20 12.31 12.70
C GLN A 190 -10.11 13.27 11.93
N PRO A 191 -9.62 13.79 10.79
CA PRO A 191 -10.28 14.90 10.12
C PRO A 191 -11.68 14.49 9.66
N ASN A 192 -12.64 15.36 9.91
CA ASN A 192 -14.02 15.15 9.50
C ASN A 192 -14.20 15.57 8.02
N LEU A 193 -13.95 14.63 7.11
CA LEU A 193 -14.02 14.83 5.66
C LEU A 193 -15.27 14.15 5.10
N HIS A 194 -16.07 14.88 4.32
CA HIS A 194 -17.39 14.47 3.87
C HIS A 194 -17.48 14.14 2.38
N SER A 195 -16.46 14.49 1.59
CA SER A 195 -16.39 14.19 0.16
C SER A 195 -15.02 13.66 -0.26
N ASP A 196 -14.96 12.97 -1.40
CA ASP A 196 -13.69 12.50 -1.94
C ASP A 196 -12.77 13.64 -2.37
N GLN A 197 -13.32 14.77 -2.82
CA GLN A 197 -12.51 15.96 -3.10
C GLN A 197 -11.83 16.49 -1.83
N GLU A 198 -12.55 16.55 -0.71
CA GLU A 198 -11.97 16.95 0.58
C GLU A 198 -10.87 15.99 1.05
N LYS A 199 -11.05 14.67 0.85
CA LYS A 199 -10.02 13.65 1.15
C LYS A 199 -8.77 13.84 0.32
N MET A 200 -8.92 14.04 -1.00
CA MET A 200 -7.79 14.30 -1.90
C MET A 200 -7.06 15.60 -1.53
N ASP A 201 -7.80 16.70 -1.34
CA ASP A 201 -7.22 17.98 -0.97
C ASP A 201 -6.48 17.88 0.38
N HIS A 202 -7.09 17.24 1.38
CA HIS A 202 -6.47 17.04 2.68
C HIS A 202 -5.20 16.17 2.57
N TRP A 203 -5.24 15.07 1.80
CA TRP A 203 -4.06 14.24 1.54
C TRP A 203 -2.91 15.06 0.95
N ILE A 204 -3.17 15.84 -0.09
CA ILE A 204 -2.16 16.64 -0.77
C ILE A 204 -1.60 17.71 0.17
N ILE A 205 -2.44 18.41 0.92
CA ILE A 205 -2.01 19.44 1.88
C ILE A 205 -1.17 18.83 3.00
N THR A 206 -1.66 17.77 3.64
CA THR A 206 -0.98 17.11 4.75
C THR A 206 0.38 16.58 4.32
N PHE A 207 0.42 15.85 3.19
CA PHE A 207 1.68 15.31 2.68
C PHE A 207 2.66 16.43 2.30
N SER A 208 2.20 17.47 1.59
CA SER A 208 3.02 18.64 1.21
C SER A 208 3.64 19.34 2.41
N LYS A 209 2.87 19.52 3.49
CA LYS A 209 3.36 20.11 4.74
C LYS A 209 4.40 19.23 5.43
N GLN A 210 4.20 17.91 5.43
CA GLN A 210 5.15 16.97 6.04
C GLN A 210 6.50 16.93 5.29
N VAL A 211 6.48 17.02 3.95
CA VAL A 211 7.72 17.05 3.16
C VAL A 211 8.31 18.45 3.00
N GLY A 212 7.56 19.51 3.33
CA GLY A 212 7.99 20.90 3.17
C GLY A 212 8.01 21.40 1.73
N TYR A 213 7.31 20.74 0.81
CA TYR A 213 7.26 21.06 -0.62
C TYR A 213 5.83 21.12 -1.14
N ASN A 214 5.60 21.94 -2.17
CA ASN A 214 4.32 22.00 -2.86
C ASN A 214 4.18 20.81 -3.82
N LEU A 215 3.41 19.79 -3.43
CA LEU A 215 3.20 18.60 -4.25
C LEU A 215 2.06 18.75 -5.27
N VAL A 216 1.39 19.90 -5.38
CA VAL A 216 0.31 20.10 -6.36
C VAL A 216 0.74 19.70 -7.78
N PRO A 217 1.92 20.09 -8.30
CA PRO A 217 2.34 19.69 -9.64
C PRO A 217 2.46 18.17 -9.83
N LEU A 218 2.87 17.45 -8.78
CA LEU A 218 2.95 16.00 -8.82
C LEU A 218 1.56 15.36 -8.95
N PHE A 219 0.61 15.77 -8.11
CA PHE A 219 -0.75 15.21 -8.18
C PHE A 219 -1.47 15.63 -9.47
N LYS A 220 -1.22 16.84 -9.99
CA LYS A 220 -1.71 17.28 -11.31
C LYS A 220 -1.14 16.44 -12.46
N PHE A 221 0.15 16.10 -12.41
CA PHE A 221 0.78 15.21 -13.40
C PHE A 221 0.03 13.87 -13.48
N TRP A 222 -0.35 13.32 -12.32
CA TRP A 222 -1.13 12.07 -12.22
C TRP A 222 -2.62 12.21 -12.51
N GLY A 223 -3.11 13.42 -12.81
CA GLY A 223 -4.49 13.68 -13.23
C GLY A 223 -5.46 14.07 -12.12
N PHE A 224 -5.00 14.25 -10.88
CA PHE A 224 -5.90 14.56 -9.77
C PHE A 224 -6.65 15.89 -9.97
N PRO A 225 -7.96 15.95 -9.64
CA PRO A 225 -8.66 17.22 -9.53
C PRO A 225 -8.17 17.98 -8.28
N ILE A 226 -7.64 19.18 -8.46
CA ILE A 226 -7.10 20.01 -7.38
C ILE A 226 -8.00 21.23 -7.17
N SER A 227 -8.46 21.46 -5.94
CA SER A 227 -9.22 22.67 -5.63
C SER A 227 -8.32 23.92 -5.61
N GLY A 228 -8.91 25.08 -5.92
CA GLY A 228 -8.20 26.37 -5.81
C GLY A 228 -7.70 26.64 -4.39
N SER A 229 -8.45 26.23 -3.36
CA SER A 229 -8.05 26.33 -1.97
C SER A 229 -6.79 25.53 -1.65
N THR A 230 -6.60 24.35 -2.24
CA THR A 230 -5.37 23.55 -2.07
C THR A 230 -4.17 24.28 -2.67
N ILE A 231 -4.32 24.84 -3.86
CA ILE A 231 -3.27 25.64 -4.52
C ILE A 231 -2.90 26.84 -3.64
N ASP A 232 -3.90 27.57 -3.15
CA ASP A 232 -3.69 28.73 -2.28
C ASP A 232 -3.04 28.38 -0.93
N ASN A 233 -3.36 27.20 -0.36
CA ASN A 233 -2.77 26.73 0.90
C ASN A 233 -1.27 26.47 0.76
N LEU A 234 -0.85 25.98 -0.41
CA LEU A 234 0.50 25.48 -0.65
C LEU A 234 1.38 26.46 -1.44
N LYS A 235 0.85 27.62 -1.86
CA LYS A 235 1.57 28.59 -2.71
C LYS A 235 2.87 29.15 -2.12
N SER A 236 3.02 29.12 -0.80
CA SER A 236 4.25 29.58 -0.14
C SER A 236 5.34 28.51 -0.10
N LEU A 237 5.01 27.24 -0.38
CA LEU A 237 5.99 26.16 -0.45
C LEU A 237 6.62 26.09 -1.84
N THR A 238 7.89 25.73 -1.88
CA THR A 238 8.63 25.52 -3.13
C THR A 238 8.16 24.25 -3.82
N VAL A 239 8.04 24.27 -5.14
CA VAL A 239 7.80 23.06 -5.94
C VAL A 239 9.08 22.22 -5.96
N PRO A 240 9.02 20.92 -5.64
CA PRO A 240 10.21 20.08 -5.66
C PRO A 240 10.61 19.76 -7.10
N GLU A 241 11.91 19.61 -7.34
CA GLU A 241 12.43 19.06 -8.59
C GLU A 241 12.40 17.53 -8.50
N ILE A 242 11.37 16.90 -9.06
CA ILE A 242 11.27 15.45 -9.16
C ILE A 242 11.61 15.05 -10.59
N SER A 243 12.55 14.11 -10.76
CA SER A 243 12.97 13.62 -12.06
C SER A 243 12.99 12.09 -12.05
N ASP A 244 12.01 11.51 -12.74
CA ASP A 244 11.97 10.10 -13.06
C ASP A 244 11.46 9.86 -14.48
N ASP A 245 11.52 8.61 -14.91
CA ASP A 245 11.13 8.17 -16.25
C ASP A 245 9.69 8.58 -16.60
N PHE A 246 8.78 8.69 -15.63
CA PHE A 246 7.39 9.07 -15.90
C PHE A 246 7.26 10.57 -16.12
N ILE A 247 7.83 11.39 -15.24
CA ILE A 247 7.80 12.86 -15.39
C ILE A 247 8.50 13.26 -16.69
N GLN A 248 9.61 12.61 -17.04
CA GLN A 248 10.33 12.89 -18.29
C GLN A 248 9.53 12.56 -19.56
N MET A 249 8.51 11.71 -19.49
CA MET A 249 7.64 11.42 -20.64
C MET A 249 6.66 12.56 -20.97
N ALA A 250 6.28 13.36 -19.97
CA ALA A 250 5.33 14.46 -20.13
C ALA A 250 5.67 15.63 -19.18
N PRO A 251 6.88 16.23 -19.29
CA PRO A 251 7.36 17.23 -18.35
C PRO A 251 6.50 18.49 -18.33
N GLU A 252 5.82 18.81 -19.42
CA GLU A 252 4.88 19.92 -19.54
C GLU A 252 3.69 19.83 -18.56
N ARG A 253 3.41 18.63 -18.04
CA ARG A 253 2.32 18.40 -17.08
C ARG A 253 2.72 18.63 -15.64
N TYR A 254 4.02 18.65 -15.35
CA TYR A 254 4.55 18.92 -14.02
C TYR A 254 4.64 20.44 -13.79
N CYS A 255 3.49 21.08 -13.62
CA CYS A 255 3.37 22.52 -13.42
C CYS A 255 2.30 22.88 -12.37
N ILE A 256 2.38 24.11 -11.83
CA ILE A 256 1.37 24.69 -10.92
C ILE A 256 0.15 25.11 -11.71
#